data_AF-A0A8S1F194-F1
#
_entry.id   AF-A0A8S1F194-F1
#
_cell.length_a   1.000
_cell.length_b   1.000
_cell.length_c   1.000
_cell.angle_alpha   90.00
_cell.angle_beta   90.00
_cell.angle_gamma   90.00
#
_symmetry.space_group_name_H-M   'P 1'
#
loop_
_entity.id
_entity.type
_entity.pdbx_description
1 polymer ?
#
loop_
_entity_poly.entity_id
_entity_poly.type
_entity_poly.pdbx_seq_one_letter_code
_entity_poly.pdbx_strand_id
1 'polypeptide(L)'
;MKLLLIFIPFSFCSSIHKILFEHLLGRYNRISFPPGLLGNRTIRIEFKLRLDQIVDVHEKDQVLTVKGTLEHYWFDSRLSWNPDEFGNVTLMHFPGEMLWLPDIILYNNAHGSPWVAQTTQVDVTYDGRVTWQPPVVYDAFCNINIEWYPYDTQTCELKFGSWTYPGSQLNLVHLSTDIVNQTIDEKGENVWKVENGVDLMSYQESVEWDLLSVEGVRHKKWYTCCDYPTIDITYYLIIRRKKLFYTVNLMVPCVSLASLTLWVFYLPCESHQKIQLCISVLVTLTVYFLMLIDIIPPTSIVTPLILKYLSFTMIMVSLSVTSTVIIQNIHYRTYYQPMPEFIKRIFIEKLGNKLLITRKIQAANYHRSAQHVKQVNALSAMNILEKHFQKTLFDLEMATFTKTKKPKPPRTVNQIFMELPMMARSKSVKIRKASVKLVKNRVRRLLSSDMTDDAQEAECKPEKVEDSDPDREKLRKAERNVHFIAKTLTDARKREEAEADWQFVGMVIDRILLIFFSITIAVSTVLLAIASPSMFDDRKPLGVQNNYFEPAF
;
A
#
# COMPACT_ATOMS: atom_id res chain seq x y z
N MET A 1 -73.03 -11.57 77.45
CA MET A 1 -71.70 -12.04 77.02
C MET A 1 -71.85 -13.39 76.32
N LYS A 2 -71.99 -13.38 74.98
CA LYS A 2 -71.86 -14.56 74.11
C LYS A 2 -71.16 -14.07 72.84
N LEU A 3 -69.85 -14.27 72.78
CA LEU A 3 -69.02 -13.96 71.62
C LEU A 3 -69.13 -15.16 70.67
N LEU A 4 -69.63 -14.93 69.47
CA LEU A 4 -69.78 -15.94 68.42
C LEU A 4 -68.47 -15.96 67.62
N LEU A 5 -67.65 -17.00 67.83
CA LEU A 5 -66.43 -17.26 67.06
C LEU A 5 -66.82 -17.82 65.68
N ILE A 6 -66.66 -17.00 64.65
CA ILE A 6 -66.76 -17.40 63.25
C ILE A 6 -65.40 -17.98 62.86
N PHE A 7 -65.34 -19.32 62.72
CA PHE A 7 -64.22 -20.00 62.07
C PHE A 7 -64.36 -19.83 60.55
N ILE A 8 -63.54 -18.97 59.97
CA ILE A 8 -63.34 -18.89 58.52
C ILE A 8 -62.33 -20.01 58.16
N PRO A 9 -62.67 -20.98 57.29
CA PRO A 9 -61.68 -21.93 56.83
C PRO A 9 -60.70 -21.19 55.93
N PHE A 10 -59.45 -21.06 56.39
CA PHE A 10 -58.32 -20.69 55.55
C PHE A 10 -58.14 -21.80 54.51
N SER A 11 -58.71 -21.59 53.32
CA SER A 11 -58.36 -22.40 52.15
C SER A 11 -56.92 -22.04 51.77
N PHE A 12 -55.97 -22.91 52.13
CA PHE A 12 -54.65 -22.89 51.53
C PHE A 12 -54.81 -23.28 50.06
N CYS A 13 -55.08 -22.30 49.20
CA CYS A 13 -54.98 -22.45 47.76
C CYS A 13 -53.49 -22.56 47.41
N SER A 14 -52.92 -23.76 47.58
CA SER A 14 -51.62 -24.07 46.98
C SER A 14 -51.81 -24.00 45.47
N SER A 15 -50.99 -23.18 44.78
CA SER A 15 -51.03 -23.10 43.33
C SER A 15 -50.86 -24.50 42.74
N ILE A 16 -51.75 -24.90 41.83
CA ILE A 16 -51.71 -26.21 41.13
C ILE A 16 -50.33 -26.48 40.51
N HIS A 17 -49.64 -25.42 40.06
CA HIS A 17 -48.28 -25.49 39.54
C HIS A 17 -47.26 -25.97 40.58
N LYS A 18 -47.43 -25.62 41.86
CA LYS A 18 -46.55 -26.07 42.94
C LYS A 18 -46.74 -27.56 43.22
N ILE A 19 -47.98 -28.05 43.17
CA ILE A 19 -48.29 -29.48 43.36
C ILE A 19 -47.68 -30.30 42.22
N LEU A 20 -47.83 -29.82 40.98
CA LEU A 20 -47.22 -30.46 39.81
C LEU A 20 -45.68 -30.46 39.90
N PHE A 21 -45.08 -29.34 40.32
CA PHE A 21 -43.63 -29.22 40.52
C PHE A 21 -43.11 -30.28 41.52
N GLU A 22 -43.74 -30.38 42.68
CA GLU A 22 -43.35 -31.34 43.73
C GLU A 22 -43.59 -32.79 43.29
N HIS A 23 -44.66 -33.05 42.52
CA HIS A 23 -44.96 -34.37 41.98
C HIS A 23 -43.89 -34.84 40.98
N LEU A 24 -43.52 -33.98 40.03
CA LEU A 24 -42.53 -34.31 39.00
C LEU A 24 -41.12 -34.42 39.56
N LEU A 25 -40.68 -33.45 40.38
CA LEU A 25 -39.30 -33.42 40.88
C LEU A 25 -39.07 -34.28 42.13
N GLY A 26 -40.11 -34.71 42.84
CA GLY A 26 -39.97 -35.49 44.09
C GLY A 26 -39.18 -36.80 43.93
N ARG A 27 -39.17 -37.41 42.74
CA ARG A 27 -38.39 -38.62 42.41
C ARG A 27 -37.40 -38.42 41.26
N TYR A 28 -37.29 -37.20 40.74
CA TYR A 28 -36.45 -36.93 39.59
C TYR A 28 -34.98 -36.90 40.00
N ASN A 29 -34.15 -37.73 39.35
CA ASN A 29 -32.71 -37.69 39.53
C ASN A 29 -32.04 -37.12 38.29
N ARG A 30 -31.55 -35.89 38.38
CA ARG A 30 -30.86 -35.18 37.28
C ARG A 30 -29.58 -35.85 36.79
N ILE A 31 -28.93 -36.68 37.61
CA ILE A 31 -27.68 -37.35 37.23
C ILE A 31 -27.98 -38.59 36.36
N SER A 32 -29.16 -39.18 36.55
CA SER A 32 -29.55 -40.37 35.79
C SER A 32 -29.95 -40.01 34.36
N PHE A 33 -29.28 -40.66 33.41
CA PHE A 33 -29.57 -40.52 31.99
C PHE A 33 -31.06 -40.78 31.72
N PRO A 34 -31.75 -39.89 30.99
CA PRO A 34 -33.17 -40.04 30.72
C PRO A 34 -33.46 -41.31 29.93
N PRO A 35 -34.47 -42.10 30.32
CA PRO A 35 -34.98 -43.16 29.47
C PRO A 35 -35.59 -42.50 28.22
N GLY A 36 -35.12 -42.90 27.03
CA GLY A 36 -35.70 -42.42 25.78
C GLY A 36 -37.14 -42.87 25.60
N LEU A 37 -37.76 -42.47 24.48
CA LEU A 37 -39.12 -42.90 24.13
C LEU A 37 -39.25 -44.43 24.23
N LEU A 38 -40.29 -44.93 24.91
CA LEU A 38 -40.57 -46.37 25.11
C LEU A 38 -39.46 -47.16 25.85
N GLY A 39 -38.62 -46.51 26.65
CA GLY A 39 -37.57 -47.20 27.42
C GLY A 39 -36.36 -47.63 26.58
N ASN A 40 -36.22 -47.09 25.36
CA ASN A 40 -35.01 -47.27 24.58
C ASN A 40 -33.82 -46.59 25.29
N ARG A 41 -32.64 -47.22 25.23
CA ARG A 41 -31.40 -46.70 25.84
C ARG A 41 -30.79 -45.54 25.05
N THR A 42 -31.39 -45.17 23.91
CA THR A 42 -30.92 -44.08 23.06
C THR A 42 -31.84 -42.87 23.18
N ILE A 43 -31.30 -41.71 23.52
CA ILE A 43 -32.02 -40.45 23.45
C ILE A 43 -31.79 -39.78 22.08
N ARG A 44 -32.86 -39.30 21.47
CA ARG A 44 -32.79 -38.46 20.27
C ARG A 44 -32.86 -37.01 20.72
N ILE A 45 -31.87 -36.21 20.35
CA ILE A 45 -31.84 -34.78 20.62
C ILE A 45 -31.87 -34.05 19.29
N GLU A 46 -32.92 -33.27 19.06
CA GLU A 46 -32.96 -32.33 17.94
C GLU A 46 -32.21 -31.07 18.35
N PHE A 47 -31.25 -30.70 17.52
CA PHE A 47 -30.33 -29.61 17.80
C PHE A 47 -30.26 -28.66 16.62
N LYS A 48 -30.37 -27.36 16.92
CA LYS A 48 -30.24 -26.29 15.95
C LYS A 48 -29.49 -25.12 16.57
N LEU A 49 -28.64 -24.45 15.79
CA LEU A 49 -28.05 -23.18 16.18
C LEU A 49 -28.90 -22.06 15.59
N ARG A 50 -29.33 -21.11 16.41
CA ARG A 50 -29.83 -19.82 15.96
C ARG A 50 -28.72 -18.78 16.08
N LEU A 51 -28.33 -18.18 14.96
CA LEU A 51 -27.27 -17.19 14.92
C LEU A 51 -27.87 -15.78 15.05
N ASP A 52 -27.49 -15.08 16.11
CA ASP A 52 -27.93 -13.70 16.34
C ASP A 52 -26.97 -12.71 15.69
N GLN A 53 -25.66 -12.92 15.86
CA GLN A 53 -24.65 -11.99 15.34
C GLN A 53 -23.29 -12.68 15.17
N ILE A 54 -22.59 -12.32 14.09
CA ILE A 54 -21.14 -12.55 13.97
C ILE A 54 -20.47 -11.32 14.59
N VAL A 55 -19.86 -11.51 15.77
CA VAL A 55 -19.31 -10.42 16.55
C VAL A 55 -18.00 -9.94 15.91
N ASP A 56 -17.07 -10.86 15.72
CA ASP A 56 -15.77 -10.55 15.15
C ASP A 56 -15.07 -11.80 14.57
N VAL A 57 -14.13 -11.59 13.67
CA VAL A 57 -13.22 -12.60 13.12
C VAL A 57 -11.80 -12.13 13.34
N HIS A 58 -11.16 -12.62 14.39
CA HIS A 58 -9.78 -12.28 14.73
C HIS A 58 -8.83 -13.06 13.80
N GLU A 59 -8.33 -12.43 12.74
CA GLU A 59 -7.52 -13.14 11.74
C GLU A 59 -6.14 -13.52 12.27
N LYS A 60 -5.56 -12.68 13.13
CA LYS A 60 -4.27 -12.92 13.79
C LYS A 60 -4.29 -14.16 14.67
N ASP A 61 -5.37 -14.31 15.44
CA ASP A 61 -5.54 -15.41 16.39
C ASP A 61 -6.27 -16.62 15.78
N GLN A 62 -6.77 -16.47 14.54
CA GLN A 62 -7.56 -17.48 13.81
C GLN A 62 -8.84 -17.89 14.57
N VAL A 63 -9.55 -16.91 15.15
CA VAL A 63 -10.74 -17.12 15.98
C VAL A 63 -11.95 -16.39 15.42
N LEU A 64 -13.06 -17.11 15.28
CA LEU A 64 -14.38 -16.58 14.98
C LEU A 64 -15.19 -16.48 16.28
N THR A 65 -15.69 -15.29 16.60
CA THR A 65 -16.59 -15.06 17.73
C THR A 65 -18.02 -14.91 17.22
N VAL A 66 -18.90 -15.82 17.63
CA VAL A 66 -20.33 -15.79 17.31
C VAL A 66 -21.18 -15.67 18.55
N LYS A 67 -22.28 -14.94 18.44
CA LYS A 67 -23.35 -14.88 19.42
C LYS A 67 -24.58 -15.55 18.85
N GLY A 68 -25.21 -16.40 19.63
CA GLY A 68 -26.43 -17.08 19.21
C GLY A 68 -27.16 -17.74 20.37
N THR A 69 -28.18 -18.50 20.01
CA THR A 69 -28.95 -19.33 20.94
C THR A 69 -28.88 -20.77 20.45
N LEU A 70 -28.53 -21.70 21.34
CA LEU A 70 -28.60 -23.12 21.02
C LEU A 70 -30.01 -23.61 21.26
N GLU A 71 -30.59 -24.38 20.35
CA GLU A 71 -31.91 -24.96 20.53
C GLU A 71 -31.79 -26.46 20.71
N HIS A 72 -32.28 -26.96 21.84
CA HIS A 72 -32.28 -28.37 22.17
C HIS A 72 -33.70 -28.83 22.39
N TYR A 73 -34.07 -29.92 21.72
CA TYR A 73 -35.34 -30.60 21.92
C TYR A 73 -35.10 -32.07 22.18
N TRP A 74 -35.56 -32.56 23.33
CA TRP A 74 -35.53 -33.98 23.63
C TRP A 74 -36.79 -34.39 24.37
N PHE A 75 -36.93 -35.69 24.58
CA PHE A 75 -38.07 -36.25 25.28
C PHE A 75 -37.59 -36.94 26.55
N ASP A 76 -38.21 -36.62 27.69
CA ASP A 76 -37.99 -37.27 28.97
C ASP A 76 -39.33 -37.77 29.50
N SER A 77 -39.54 -39.09 29.44
CA SER A 77 -40.81 -39.70 29.87
C SER A 77 -41.09 -39.49 31.36
N ARG A 78 -40.08 -39.19 32.18
CA ARG A 78 -40.21 -38.94 33.62
C ARG A 78 -40.86 -37.60 33.92
N LEU A 79 -40.88 -36.68 32.95
CA LEU A 79 -41.44 -35.34 33.06
C LEU A 79 -42.80 -35.22 32.36
N SER A 80 -43.48 -36.33 32.10
CA SER A 80 -44.82 -36.34 31.51
C SER A 80 -45.92 -36.33 32.59
N TRP A 81 -47.03 -35.65 32.32
CA TRP A 81 -48.19 -35.61 33.22
C TRP A 81 -49.50 -35.52 32.43
N ASN A 82 -50.61 -35.82 33.09
CA ASN A 82 -51.93 -35.66 32.50
C ASN A 82 -52.49 -34.25 32.80
N PRO A 83 -52.74 -33.39 31.79
CA PRO A 83 -53.28 -32.04 32.01
C PRO A 83 -54.60 -32.03 32.78
N ASP A 84 -55.46 -33.04 32.59
CA ASP A 84 -56.77 -33.12 33.23
C ASP A 84 -56.70 -33.18 34.77
N GLU A 85 -55.62 -33.75 35.31
CA GLU A 85 -55.40 -33.89 36.76
C GLU A 85 -54.83 -32.63 37.41
N PHE A 86 -54.19 -31.77 36.60
CA PHE A 86 -53.43 -30.60 37.05
C PHE A 86 -53.95 -29.29 36.45
N GLY A 87 -55.27 -29.17 36.30
CA GLY A 87 -55.91 -27.91 35.90
C GLY A 87 -55.64 -27.48 34.45
N ASN A 88 -55.48 -28.44 33.55
CA ASN A 88 -55.18 -28.27 32.12
C ASN A 88 -53.89 -27.47 31.85
N VAL A 89 -52.88 -27.62 32.72
CA VAL A 89 -51.55 -27.06 32.51
C VAL A 89 -50.83 -27.88 31.44
N THR A 90 -50.53 -27.25 30.30
CA THR A 90 -49.87 -27.90 29.15
C THR A 90 -48.37 -27.62 29.07
N LEU A 91 -47.90 -26.56 29.72
CA LEU A 91 -46.52 -26.08 29.68
C LEU A 91 -46.07 -25.66 31.09
N MET A 92 -44.85 -26.02 31.45
CA MET A 92 -44.26 -25.65 32.72
C MET A 92 -42.78 -25.28 32.56
N HIS A 93 -42.35 -24.24 33.28
CA HIS A 93 -40.98 -23.74 33.26
C HIS A 93 -40.20 -24.25 34.48
N PHE A 94 -39.01 -24.80 34.25
CA PHE A 94 -38.11 -25.29 35.29
C PHE A 94 -36.75 -24.60 35.20
N PRO A 95 -36.07 -24.30 36.32
CA PRO A 95 -34.66 -23.95 36.28
C PRO A 95 -33.84 -25.13 35.74
N GLY A 96 -33.00 -24.91 34.71
CA GLY A 96 -32.28 -26.00 34.06
C GLY A 96 -31.33 -26.78 34.97
N GLU A 97 -30.86 -26.17 36.07
CA GLU A 97 -30.01 -26.84 37.07
C GLU A 97 -30.69 -28.01 37.80
N MET A 98 -32.03 -28.04 37.81
CA MET A 98 -32.82 -29.10 38.46
C MET A 98 -33.08 -30.29 37.53
N LEU A 99 -32.92 -30.11 36.23
CA LEU A 99 -33.17 -31.13 35.21
C LEU A 99 -31.87 -31.72 34.67
N TRP A 100 -31.96 -32.89 34.05
CA TRP A 100 -30.87 -33.41 33.24
C TRP A 100 -30.77 -32.56 31.96
N LEU A 101 -29.56 -32.10 31.64
CA LEU A 101 -29.28 -31.35 30.42
C LEU A 101 -28.26 -32.13 29.58
N PRO A 102 -28.38 -32.10 28.25
CA PRO A 102 -27.41 -32.75 27.39
C PRO A 102 -26.08 -31.98 27.39
N ASP A 103 -24.99 -32.72 27.33
CA ASP A 103 -23.62 -32.22 27.42
C ASP A 103 -23.04 -31.88 26.03
N ILE A 104 -23.80 -31.10 25.26
CA ILE A 104 -23.38 -30.65 23.93
C ILE A 104 -22.39 -29.50 24.09
N ILE A 105 -21.20 -29.68 23.53
CA ILE A 105 -20.13 -28.69 23.58
C ILE A 105 -19.64 -28.33 22.19
N LEU A 106 -18.95 -27.19 22.09
CA LEU A 106 -18.19 -26.81 20.92
C LEU A 106 -16.80 -27.48 20.97
N TYR A 107 -16.54 -28.41 20.04
CA TYR A 107 -15.26 -29.13 19.99
C TYR A 107 -14.09 -28.25 19.53
N ASN A 108 -14.30 -27.37 18.55
CA ASN A 108 -13.26 -26.49 18.03
C ASN A 108 -13.23 -25.14 18.75
N ASN A 109 -13.40 -25.14 20.07
CA ASN A 109 -13.36 -23.95 20.90
C ASN A 109 -11.93 -23.39 21.03
N ALA A 110 -11.74 -22.10 20.76
CA ALA A 110 -10.46 -21.40 20.82
C ALA A 110 -10.19 -20.73 22.17
N HIS A 111 -11.17 -20.03 22.70
CA HIS A 111 -11.07 -19.31 23.96
C HIS A 111 -12.35 -19.49 24.80
N GLY A 112 -12.29 -19.19 26.10
CA GLY A 112 -13.43 -19.33 26.98
C GLY A 112 -13.83 -20.78 27.29
N SER A 113 -15.07 -20.95 27.74
CA SER A 113 -15.63 -22.26 28.09
C SER A 113 -16.32 -22.89 26.88
N PRO A 114 -16.02 -24.16 26.52
CA PRO A 114 -16.75 -24.88 25.47
C PRO A 114 -18.18 -25.25 25.91
N TRP A 115 -18.45 -25.20 27.21
CA TRP A 115 -19.76 -25.42 27.83
C TRP A 115 -20.61 -24.15 27.78
N VAL A 116 -21.93 -24.33 27.81
CA VAL A 116 -22.88 -23.24 28.04
C VAL A 116 -22.57 -22.55 29.38
N ALA A 117 -22.22 -21.25 29.33
CA ALA A 117 -21.75 -20.51 30.49
C ALA A 117 -22.84 -20.24 31.53
N GLN A 118 -24.09 -20.06 31.09
CA GLN A 118 -25.23 -19.79 31.97
C GLN A 118 -26.42 -20.66 31.59
N THR A 119 -26.87 -21.48 32.53
CA THR A 119 -28.05 -22.32 32.38
C THR A 119 -29.32 -21.48 32.48
N THR A 120 -30.13 -21.48 31.43
CA THR A 120 -31.44 -20.81 31.41
C THR A 120 -32.56 -21.68 31.97
N GLN A 121 -33.76 -21.11 32.05
CA GLN A 121 -34.97 -21.89 32.27
C GLN A 121 -35.23 -22.83 31.09
N VAL A 122 -35.88 -23.95 31.41
CA VAL A 122 -36.20 -25.04 30.52
C VAL A 122 -37.70 -25.19 30.47
N ASP A 123 -38.23 -25.32 29.27
CA ASP A 123 -39.65 -25.39 29.00
C ASP A 123 -40.02 -26.85 28.78
N VAL A 124 -40.94 -27.36 29.60
CA VAL A 124 -41.40 -28.74 29.52
C VAL A 124 -42.88 -28.75 29.19
N THR A 125 -43.27 -29.49 28.16
CA THR A 125 -44.67 -29.71 27.78
C THR A 125 -45.20 -31.00 28.39
N TYR A 126 -46.52 -31.11 28.53
CA TYR A 126 -47.19 -32.23 29.22
C TYR A 126 -46.88 -33.62 28.65
N ASP A 127 -46.53 -33.69 27.36
CA ASP A 127 -46.10 -34.92 26.70
C ASP A 127 -44.73 -35.41 27.19
N GLY A 128 -43.95 -34.57 27.89
CA GLY A 128 -42.58 -34.87 28.31
C GLY A 128 -41.52 -34.38 27.32
N ARG A 129 -41.89 -33.56 26.33
CA ARG A 129 -40.93 -32.86 25.47
C ARG A 129 -40.32 -31.69 26.25
N VAL A 130 -38.99 -31.66 26.24
CA VAL A 130 -38.18 -30.66 26.92
C VAL A 130 -37.49 -29.79 25.88
N THR A 131 -37.65 -28.47 26.04
CA THR A 131 -37.06 -27.44 25.19
C THR A 131 -36.09 -26.62 26.02
N TRP A 132 -34.83 -26.57 25.58
CA TRP A 132 -33.80 -25.76 26.24
C TRP A 132 -33.09 -24.87 25.24
N GLN A 133 -33.21 -23.56 25.47
CA GLN A 133 -32.70 -22.52 24.58
C GLN A 133 -31.74 -21.56 25.31
N PRO A 134 -30.51 -21.99 25.64
CA PRO A 134 -29.54 -21.08 26.27
C PRO A 134 -28.89 -20.14 25.26
N PRO A 135 -28.70 -18.85 25.60
CA PRO A 135 -27.86 -17.95 24.83
C PRO A 135 -26.38 -18.29 25.05
N VAL A 136 -25.60 -18.22 23.98
CA VAL A 136 -24.19 -18.57 23.95
C VAL A 136 -23.37 -17.53 23.21
N VAL A 137 -22.14 -17.34 23.68
CA VAL A 137 -21.08 -16.65 22.94
C VAL A 137 -19.96 -17.66 22.82
N TYR A 138 -19.61 -17.99 21.58
CA TYR A 138 -18.61 -19.00 21.29
C TYR A 138 -17.47 -18.42 20.47
N ASP A 139 -16.26 -18.75 20.92
CA ASP A 139 -15.01 -18.47 20.23
C ASP A 139 -14.53 -19.76 19.59
N ALA A 140 -14.66 -19.87 18.27
CA ALA A 140 -14.31 -21.06 17.52
C ALA A 140 -13.03 -20.85 16.71
N PHE A 141 -12.18 -21.87 16.63
CA PHE A 141 -11.06 -21.88 15.70
C PHE A 141 -11.57 -21.92 14.27
N CYS A 142 -11.12 -20.95 13.46
CA CYS A 142 -11.41 -20.87 12.04
C CYS A 142 -10.11 -20.66 11.27
N ASN A 143 -9.80 -21.56 10.34
CA ASN A 143 -8.59 -21.45 9.53
C ASN A 143 -8.78 -20.38 8.44
N ILE A 144 -8.19 -19.21 8.66
CA ILE A 144 -8.31 -18.05 7.77
C ILE A 144 -7.38 -18.20 6.56
N ASN A 145 -7.96 -18.22 5.35
CA ASN A 145 -7.20 -18.18 4.11
C ASN A 145 -6.94 -16.74 3.69
N ILE A 146 -5.68 -16.29 3.78
CA ILE A 146 -5.26 -14.92 3.47
C ILE A 146 -4.79 -14.70 2.03
N GLU A 147 -4.87 -15.70 1.14
CA GLU A 147 -4.36 -15.61 -0.23
C GLU A 147 -4.89 -14.37 -0.97
N TRP A 148 -6.18 -14.09 -0.82
CA TRP A 148 -6.89 -13.02 -1.52
C TRP A 148 -7.16 -11.77 -0.66
N TYR A 149 -6.58 -11.68 0.54
CA TYR A 149 -6.78 -10.56 1.45
C TYR A 149 -6.46 -9.20 0.78
N PRO A 150 -7.30 -8.15 0.94
CA PRO A 150 -8.52 -8.04 1.77
C PRO A 150 -9.83 -8.42 1.04
N TYR A 151 -9.73 -9.03 -0.14
CA TYR A 151 -10.85 -9.48 -0.95
C TYR A 151 -11.03 -11.00 -0.77
N ASP A 152 -11.29 -11.40 0.47
CA ASP A 152 -11.31 -12.80 0.89
C ASP A 152 -12.72 -13.31 1.22
N THR A 153 -12.87 -14.63 1.07
CA THR A 153 -14.01 -15.40 1.55
C THR A 153 -13.49 -16.46 2.50
N GLN A 154 -14.12 -16.59 3.66
CA GLN A 154 -13.72 -17.54 4.69
C GLN A 154 -14.82 -18.58 4.90
N THR A 155 -14.38 -19.80 5.20
CA THR A 155 -15.25 -20.93 5.53
C THR A 155 -14.94 -21.37 6.95
N CYS A 156 -15.71 -20.86 7.90
CA CYS A 156 -15.53 -21.18 9.31
C CYS A 156 -16.48 -22.30 9.73
N GLU A 157 -15.98 -23.24 10.53
CA GLU A 157 -16.78 -24.35 11.05
C GLU A 157 -17.09 -24.16 12.54
N LEU A 158 -18.28 -24.56 12.96
CA LEU A 158 -18.70 -24.66 14.37
C LEU A 158 -19.10 -26.10 14.63
N LYS A 159 -18.28 -26.85 15.36
CA LYS A 159 -18.45 -28.29 15.54
C LYS A 159 -19.06 -28.62 16.90
N PHE A 160 -20.29 -29.11 16.90
CA PHE A 160 -21.02 -29.48 18.11
C PHE A 160 -21.15 -30.99 18.27
N GLY A 161 -21.00 -31.48 19.50
CA GLY A 161 -21.21 -32.89 19.83
C GLY A 161 -21.28 -33.11 21.33
N SER A 162 -21.75 -34.29 21.74
CA SER A 162 -21.72 -34.70 23.15
C SER A 162 -20.30 -35.01 23.59
N TRP A 163 -19.92 -34.60 24.80
CA TRP A 163 -18.59 -34.90 25.34
C TRP A 163 -18.50 -36.32 25.92
N THR A 164 -19.52 -36.72 26.68
CA THR A 164 -19.51 -37.94 27.50
C THR A 164 -20.21 -39.10 26.82
N TYR A 165 -21.29 -38.84 26.08
CA TYR A 165 -22.14 -39.90 25.55
C TYR A 165 -21.76 -40.31 24.13
N PRO A 166 -21.58 -41.62 23.87
CA PRO A 166 -21.33 -42.11 22.53
C PRO A 166 -22.59 -42.00 21.66
N GLY A 167 -22.43 -42.08 20.34
CA GLY A 167 -23.55 -42.08 19.39
C GLY A 167 -24.51 -43.27 19.52
N SER A 168 -24.15 -44.29 20.31
CA SER A 168 -25.01 -45.42 20.69
C SER A 168 -25.98 -45.10 21.82
N GLN A 169 -25.75 -44.04 22.60
CA GLN A 169 -26.63 -43.59 23.69
C GLN A 169 -27.29 -42.26 23.37
N LEU A 170 -26.56 -41.34 22.74
CA LEU A 170 -27.06 -40.02 22.37
C LEU A 170 -27.01 -39.86 20.85
N ASN A 171 -28.18 -39.78 20.22
CA ASN A 171 -28.30 -39.54 18.79
C ASN A 171 -28.67 -38.07 18.55
N LEU A 172 -27.67 -37.29 18.14
CA LEU A 172 -27.84 -35.89 17.76
C LEU A 172 -28.37 -35.79 16.32
N VAL A 173 -29.44 -35.03 16.11
CA VAL A 173 -30.08 -34.85 14.80
C VAL A 173 -30.45 -33.37 14.56
N HIS A 174 -30.57 -32.96 13.30
CA HIS A 174 -31.14 -31.67 12.94
C HIS A 174 -32.63 -31.60 13.29
N LEU A 175 -33.19 -30.38 13.28
CA LEU A 175 -34.60 -30.17 13.57
C LEU A 175 -35.48 -30.91 12.57
N SER A 176 -36.58 -31.50 13.05
CA SER A 176 -37.50 -32.30 12.21
C SER A 176 -38.14 -31.52 11.05
N THR A 177 -38.15 -30.19 11.10
CA THR A 177 -38.61 -29.30 10.02
C THR A 177 -37.63 -29.15 8.87
N ASP A 178 -36.36 -29.48 9.08
CA ASP A 178 -35.30 -29.19 8.12
C ASP A 178 -35.23 -30.28 7.04
N ILE A 179 -35.09 -29.86 5.77
CA ILE A 179 -34.97 -30.78 4.64
C ILE A 179 -33.56 -31.36 4.64
N VAL A 180 -33.46 -32.66 4.97
CA VAL A 180 -32.19 -33.37 5.04
C VAL A 180 -31.89 -34.04 3.71
N ASN A 181 -30.81 -33.58 3.05
CA ASN A 181 -30.27 -34.22 1.87
C ASN A 181 -29.14 -35.17 2.28
N GLN A 182 -29.19 -36.43 1.85
CA GLN A 182 -28.11 -37.38 2.09
C GLN A 182 -27.09 -37.26 0.95
N THR A 183 -25.89 -36.83 1.27
CA THR A 183 -24.78 -36.69 0.32
C THR A 183 -23.58 -37.49 0.79
N ILE A 184 -22.68 -37.82 -0.13
CA ILE A 184 -21.43 -38.50 0.17
C ILE A 184 -20.35 -37.41 0.30
N ASP A 185 -19.65 -37.39 1.44
CA ASP A 185 -18.54 -36.46 1.70
C ASP A 185 -17.32 -36.78 0.80
N GLU A 186 -16.36 -35.86 0.69
CA GLU A 186 -15.12 -36.03 -0.10
C GLU A 186 -14.32 -37.29 0.29
N LYS A 187 -14.55 -37.80 1.50
CA LYS A 187 -13.94 -39.02 2.07
C LYS A 187 -14.74 -40.30 1.84
N GLY A 188 -15.86 -40.24 1.12
CA GLY A 188 -16.72 -41.39 0.82
C GLY A 188 -17.71 -41.76 1.93
N GLU A 189 -17.89 -40.92 2.96
CA GLU A 189 -18.80 -41.17 4.08
C GLU A 189 -20.20 -40.58 3.80
N ASN A 190 -21.27 -41.28 4.21
CA ASN A 190 -22.64 -40.78 4.11
C ASN A 190 -22.87 -39.69 5.17
N VAL A 191 -23.06 -38.44 4.72
CA VAL A 191 -23.35 -37.28 5.56
C VAL A 191 -24.75 -36.75 5.29
N TRP A 192 -25.38 -36.21 6.33
CA TRP A 192 -26.68 -35.55 6.22
C TRP A 192 -26.43 -34.06 6.13
N LYS A 193 -26.69 -33.47 4.97
CA LYS A 193 -26.47 -32.05 4.69
C LYS A 193 -27.80 -31.30 4.67
N VAL A 194 -27.81 -30.14 5.32
CA VAL A 194 -28.91 -29.18 5.40
C VAL A 194 -28.38 -27.84 4.89
N GLU A 195 -28.98 -27.29 3.84
CA GLU A 195 -28.51 -26.02 3.24
C GLU A 195 -28.72 -24.81 4.16
N ASN A 196 -29.86 -24.76 4.86
CA ASN A 196 -30.16 -23.77 5.91
C ASN A 196 -30.10 -24.44 7.28
N GLY A 197 -28.91 -24.91 7.67
CA GLY A 197 -28.72 -25.63 8.93
C GLY A 197 -28.82 -24.74 10.17
N VAL A 198 -28.54 -23.45 10.01
CA VAL A 198 -28.59 -22.45 11.09
C VAL A 198 -29.83 -21.57 10.91
N ASP A 199 -30.54 -21.31 12.01
CA ASP A 199 -31.64 -20.36 12.03
C ASP A 199 -31.11 -18.91 12.02
N LEU A 200 -31.64 -18.10 11.11
CA LEU A 200 -31.26 -16.70 10.86
C LEU A 200 -32.41 -15.72 11.12
N MET A 201 -33.50 -16.14 11.79
CA MET A 201 -34.65 -15.27 12.06
C MET A 201 -34.29 -13.98 12.82
N SER A 202 -33.39 -14.06 13.80
CA SER A 202 -32.92 -12.93 14.62
C SER A 202 -31.57 -12.38 14.18
N TYR A 203 -31.08 -12.74 12.99
CA TYR A 203 -29.73 -12.41 12.56
C TYR A 203 -29.58 -10.91 12.28
N GLN A 204 -28.67 -10.27 13.01
CA GLN A 204 -28.21 -8.92 12.72
C GLN A 204 -26.93 -8.99 11.87
N GLU A 205 -26.95 -8.29 10.75
CA GLU A 205 -25.80 -8.22 9.84
C GLU A 205 -24.56 -7.60 10.51
N SER A 206 -23.41 -8.24 10.28
CA SER A 206 -22.13 -7.70 10.74
C SER A 206 -21.71 -6.50 9.87
N VAL A 207 -20.98 -5.56 10.50
CA VAL A 207 -20.46 -4.36 9.83
C VAL A 207 -19.29 -4.70 8.92
N GLU A 208 -18.57 -5.78 9.21
CA GLU A 208 -17.34 -6.17 8.50
C GLU A 208 -17.55 -7.38 7.57
N TRP A 209 -18.49 -8.27 7.90
CA TRP A 209 -18.67 -9.54 7.20
C TRP A 209 -20.08 -9.70 6.63
N ASP A 210 -20.14 -10.13 5.37
CA ASP A 210 -21.33 -10.61 4.68
C ASP A 210 -21.47 -12.12 4.89
N LEU A 211 -22.62 -12.59 5.39
CA LEU A 211 -22.92 -14.02 5.50
C LEU A 211 -23.50 -14.54 4.16
N LEU A 212 -22.81 -15.46 3.50
CA LEU A 212 -23.19 -16.00 2.19
C LEU A 212 -23.99 -17.30 2.29
N SER A 213 -23.60 -18.23 3.15
CA SER A 213 -24.32 -19.50 3.36
C SER A 213 -24.08 -20.07 4.75
N VAL A 214 -25.04 -20.89 5.21
CA VAL A 214 -25.06 -21.50 6.55
C VAL A 214 -25.41 -22.98 6.48
N GLU A 215 -24.46 -23.79 6.03
CA GLU A 215 -24.69 -25.21 5.82
C GLU A 215 -24.53 -25.99 7.14
N GLY A 216 -25.44 -26.91 7.43
CA GLY A 216 -25.34 -27.85 8.55
C GLY A 216 -25.04 -29.25 8.04
N VAL A 217 -23.99 -29.89 8.56
CA VAL A 217 -23.61 -31.25 8.18
C VAL A 217 -23.49 -32.11 9.42
N ARG A 218 -24.24 -33.21 9.47
CA ARG A 218 -24.11 -34.23 10.51
C ARG A 218 -23.15 -35.32 10.07
N HIS A 219 -22.08 -35.51 10.86
CA HIS A 219 -21.11 -36.58 10.66
C HIS A 219 -21.35 -37.74 11.63
N LYS A 220 -21.08 -38.95 11.15
CA LYS A 220 -21.05 -40.18 11.96
C LYS A 220 -19.69 -40.84 11.80
N LYS A 221 -18.74 -40.46 12.66
CA LYS A 221 -17.33 -40.89 12.55
C LYS A 221 -17.04 -42.08 13.43
N TRP A 222 -16.26 -43.02 12.90
CA TRP A 222 -15.70 -44.14 13.65
C TRP A 222 -14.23 -43.85 13.95
N TYR A 223 -13.89 -43.83 15.23
CA TYR A 223 -12.51 -43.63 15.67
C TYR A 223 -11.84 -44.97 15.95
N THR A 224 -10.55 -45.09 15.63
CA THR A 224 -9.78 -46.33 15.81
C THR A 224 -9.75 -46.83 17.26
N CYS A 225 -9.98 -45.95 18.24
CA CYS A 225 -10.01 -46.30 19.66
C CYS A 225 -11.23 -47.12 20.09
N CYS A 226 -12.33 -47.02 19.33
CA CYS A 226 -13.65 -47.15 19.92
C CYS A 226 -14.62 -47.86 18.96
N ASP A 227 -15.30 -48.90 19.47
CA ASP A 227 -16.30 -49.69 18.72
C ASP A 227 -17.68 -49.01 18.60
N TYR A 228 -17.75 -47.70 18.90
CA TYR A 228 -18.97 -46.91 18.78
C TYR A 228 -18.73 -45.67 17.91
N PRO A 229 -19.72 -45.26 17.12
CA PRO A 229 -19.61 -44.04 16.33
C PRO A 229 -19.78 -42.81 17.23
N THR A 230 -18.99 -41.78 16.96
CA THR A 230 -19.23 -40.43 17.48
C THR A 230 -20.08 -39.67 16.49
N ILE A 231 -21.09 -38.95 16.99
CA ILE A 231 -21.98 -38.13 16.19
C ILE A 231 -21.67 -36.68 16.48
N ASP A 232 -21.44 -35.91 15.43
CA ASP A 232 -21.25 -34.47 15.51
C ASP A 232 -22.07 -33.74 14.45
N ILE A 233 -22.50 -32.52 14.76
CA ILE A 233 -23.12 -31.59 13.82
C ILE A 233 -22.17 -30.41 13.65
N THR A 234 -21.71 -30.21 12.43
CA THR A 234 -20.85 -29.09 12.06
C THR A 234 -21.65 -28.08 11.25
N TYR A 235 -21.66 -26.82 11.70
CA TYR A 235 -22.19 -25.72 10.92
C TYR A 235 -21.04 -25.02 10.18
N TYR A 236 -21.14 -24.95 8.86
CA TYR A 236 -20.22 -24.22 7.99
C TYR A 236 -20.80 -22.84 7.68
N LEU A 237 -20.15 -21.80 8.20
CA LEU A 237 -20.45 -20.41 7.94
C LEU A 237 -19.52 -19.91 6.84
N ILE A 238 -20.07 -19.67 5.65
CA ILE A 238 -19.34 -19.05 4.55
C ILE A 238 -19.54 -17.54 4.62
N ILE A 239 -18.48 -16.81 4.91
CA ILE A 239 -18.49 -15.36 5.11
C ILE A 239 -17.59 -14.67 4.10
N ARG A 240 -17.95 -13.45 3.70
CA ARG A 240 -17.20 -12.61 2.76
C ARG A 240 -16.91 -11.25 3.40
N ARG A 241 -15.69 -10.75 3.26
CA ARG A 241 -15.33 -9.44 3.83
C ARG A 241 -15.97 -8.28 3.06
N LYS A 242 -16.46 -7.27 3.77
CA LYS A 242 -16.90 -6.00 3.21
C LYS A 242 -15.70 -5.15 2.78
N LYS A 243 -15.53 -5.00 1.47
CA LYS A 243 -14.30 -4.48 0.84
C LYS A 243 -14.04 -2.97 0.95
N LEU A 244 -15.05 -2.15 1.23
CA LEU A 244 -14.97 -0.68 1.08
C LEU A 244 -13.89 -0.05 1.98
N PHE A 245 -13.89 -0.38 3.27
CA PHE A 245 -12.95 0.16 4.25
C PHE A 245 -11.49 -0.14 3.87
N TYR A 246 -11.20 -1.40 3.55
CA TYR A 246 -9.86 -1.85 3.18
C TYR A 246 -9.42 -1.30 1.81
N THR A 247 -10.35 -1.13 0.86
CA THR A 247 -10.02 -0.53 -0.44
C THR A 247 -9.58 0.92 -0.27
N VAL A 248 -10.30 1.72 0.51
CA VAL A 248 -9.97 3.14 0.72
C VAL A 248 -8.74 3.31 1.60
N ASN A 249 -8.61 2.54 2.68
CA ASN A 249 -7.55 2.76 3.67
C ASN A 249 -6.27 1.98 3.39
N LEU A 250 -6.33 0.85 2.66
CA LEU A 250 -5.15 0.07 2.30
C LEU A 250 -4.78 0.26 0.82
N MET A 251 -5.72 0.04 -0.12
CA MET A 251 -5.37 0.07 -1.54
C MET A 251 -5.06 1.47 -2.09
N VAL A 252 -5.84 2.49 -1.72
CA VAL A 252 -5.63 3.86 -2.26
C VAL A 252 -4.26 4.44 -1.86
N PRO A 253 -3.78 4.33 -0.60
CA PRO A 253 -2.42 4.74 -0.25
C PRO A 253 -1.34 3.97 -1.01
N CYS A 254 -1.50 2.64 -1.21
CA CYS A 254 -0.56 1.84 -2.00
C CYS A 254 -0.42 2.34 -3.45
N VAL A 255 -1.56 2.57 -4.12
CA VAL A 255 -1.58 3.08 -5.50
C VAL A 255 -1.02 4.51 -5.56
N SER A 256 -1.28 5.33 -4.54
CA SER A 256 -0.74 6.68 -4.42
C SER A 256 0.79 6.67 -4.27
N LEU A 257 1.33 5.79 -3.42
CA LEU A 257 2.77 5.62 -3.25
C LEU A 257 3.44 5.10 -4.53
N ALA A 258 2.82 4.14 -5.23
CA ALA A 258 3.31 3.68 -6.53
C ALA A 258 3.32 4.82 -7.55
N SER A 259 2.26 5.65 -7.60
CA SER A 259 2.20 6.81 -8.49
C SER A 259 3.30 7.85 -8.20
N LEU A 260 3.61 8.12 -6.93
CA LEU A 260 4.69 9.06 -6.55
C LEU A 260 6.06 8.65 -7.10
N THR A 261 6.32 7.37 -7.35
CA THR A 261 7.57 6.94 -8.00
C THR A 261 7.68 7.43 -9.45
N LEU A 262 6.56 7.58 -10.17
CA LEU A 262 6.53 8.14 -11.52
C LEU A 262 6.86 9.63 -11.52
N TRP A 263 6.42 10.35 -10.49
CA TRP A 263 6.73 11.77 -10.31
C TRP A 263 8.24 12.00 -10.12
N VAL A 264 8.97 11.06 -9.52
CA VAL A 264 10.44 11.14 -9.36
C VAL A 264 11.15 11.21 -10.72
N PHE A 265 10.74 10.39 -11.70
CA PHE A 265 11.31 10.41 -13.06
C PHE A 265 10.73 11.51 -13.95
N TYR A 266 9.66 12.17 -13.51
CA TYR A 266 9.15 13.34 -14.22
C TYR A 266 10.03 14.57 -13.93
N LEU A 267 10.52 14.70 -12.69
CA LEU A 267 11.31 15.83 -12.23
C LEU A 267 12.73 15.87 -12.85
N PRO A 268 13.17 17.03 -13.37
CA PRO A 268 14.50 17.18 -13.95
C PRO A 268 15.61 17.01 -12.91
N CYS A 269 16.74 16.44 -13.32
CA CYS A 269 17.91 16.17 -12.46
C CYS A 269 18.63 17.45 -11.96
N GLU A 270 18.37 18.59 -12.59
CA GLU A 270 18.86 19.90 -12.14
C GLU A 270 18.24 20.32 -10.80
N SER A 271 17.08 19.77 -10.44
CA SER A 271 16.45 20.05 -9.16
C SER A 271 17.06 19.21 -8.05
N HIS A 272 17.62 19.89 -7.05
CA HIS A 272 18.08 19.27 -5.81
C HIS A 272 16.98 18.49 -5.07
N GLN A 273 15.70 18.78 -5.36
CA GLN A 273 14.55 18.13 -4.72
C GLN A 273 14.32 16.68 -5.21
N LYS A 274 14.92 16.27 -6.33
CA LYS A 274 14.75 14.92 -6.90
C LYS A 274 15.20 13.82 -5.94
N ILE A 275 16.39 13.98 -5.36
CA ILE A 275 16.97 13.00 -4.42
C ILE A 275 16.16 12.97 -3.12
N GLN A 276 15.75 14.14 -2.64
CA GLN A 276 14.93 14.25 -1.43
C GLN A 276 13.59 13.53 -1.59
N LEU A 277 12.86 13.76 -2.70
CA LEU A 277 11.62 13.06 -3.00
C LEU A 277 11.82 11.54 -3.04
N CYS A 278 12.90 11.09 -3.68
CA CYS A 278 13.22 9.68 -3.81
C CYS A 278 13.44 8.99 -2.45
N ILE A 279 14.18 9.63 -1.54
CA ILE A 279 14.43 9.12 -0.19
C ILE A 279 13.13 9.12 0.63
N SER A 280 12.35 10.21 0.57
CA SER A 280 11.07 10.30 1.28
C SER A 280 10.06 9.24 0.83
N VAL A 281 10.00 8.93 -0.47
CA VAL A 281 9.14 7.87 -1.00
C VAL A 281 9.56 6.49 -0.49
N LEU A 282 10.87 6.21 -0.47
CA LEU A 282 11.39 4.94 0.07
C LEU A 282 11.05 4.78 1.55
N VAL A 283 11.28 5.82 2.36
CA VAL A 283 10.96 5.77 3.81
C VAL A 283 9.47 5.59 4.03
N THR A 284 8.62 6.36 3.34
CA THR A 284 7.16 6.26 3.48
C THR A 284 6.66 4.86 3.13
N LEU A 285 7.20 4.25 2.07
CA LEU A 285 6.86 2.87 1.69
C LEU A 285 7.27 1.86 2.76
N THR A 286 8.46 1.99 3.35
CA THR A 286 8.91 1.07 4.42
C THR A 286 8.05 1.19 5.67
N VAL A 287 7.69 2.41 6.10
CA VAL A 287 6.79 2.62 7.24
C VAL A 287 5.41 2.03 6.97
N TYR A 288 4.88 2.23 5.76
CA TYR A 288 3.59 1.66 5.36
C TYR A 288 3.62 0.12 5.35
N PHE A 289 4.70 -0.49 4.87
CA PHE A 289 4.89 -1.94 4.90
C PHE A 289 4.93 -2.50 6.32
N LEU A 290 5.62 -1.83 7.25
CA LEU A 290 5.64 -2.23 8.67
C LEU A 290 4.24 -2.15 9.29
N MET A 291 3.50 -1.06 9.05
CA MET A 291 2.10 -0.92 9.48
C MET A 291 1.22 -2.06 8.96
N LEU A 292 1.42 -2.51 7.73
CA LEU A 292 0.61 -3.58 7.16
C LEU A 292 0.93 -4.96 7.77
N ILE A 293 2.19 -5.23 8.12
CA ILE A 293 2.58 -6.49 8.78
C ILE A 293 1.88 -6.65 10.13
N ASP A 294 1.64 -5.55 10.85
CA ASP A 294 0.96 -5.61 12.14
C ASP A 294 -0.54 -5.99 12.03
N ILE A 295 -1.16 -5.74 10.87
CA ILE A 295 -2.58 -6.02 10.61
C ILE A 295 -2.78 -7.46 10.13
N ILE A 296 -1.86 -8.00 9.33
CA ILE A 296 -2.00 -9.32 8.69
C ILE A 296 -1.49 -10.43 9.63
N PRO A 297 -2.18 -11.59 9.73
CA PRO A 297 -1.68 -12.71 10.52
C PRO A 297 -0.31 -13.22 10.02
N PRO A 298 0.62 -13.59 10.92
CA PRO A 298 1.94 -14.10 10.55
C PRO A 298 1.88 -15.58 10.10
N THR A 299 1.19 -15.87 8.99
CA THR A 299 1.16 -17.22 8.41
C THR A 299 2.13 -17.36 7.24
N SER A 300 2.71 -18.55 7.08
CA SER A 300 3.67 -18.87 6.01
C SER A 300 3.12 -19.82 4.94
N ILE A 301 1.86 -20.27 5.09
CA ILE A 301 1.23 -21.23 4.18
C ILE A 301 0.98 -20.59 2.81
N VAL A 302 0.43 -19.38 2.81
CA VAL A 302 0.14 -18.60 1.62
C VAL A 302 0.54 -17.14 1.85
N THR A 303 1.02 -16.47 0.81
CA THR A 303 1.35 -15.04 0.86
C THR A 303 0.17 -14.22 0.31
N PRO A 304 -0.34 -13.22 1.06
CA PRO A 304 -1.45 -12.38 0.62
C PRO A 304 -1.18 -11.63 -0.68
N LEU A 305 -2.23 -11.40 -1.46
CA LEU A 305 -2.18 -10.61 -2.69
C LEU A 305 -1.62 -9.20 -2.44
N ILE A 306 -2.11 -8.50 -1.40
CA ILE A 306 -1.60 -7.17 -1.01
C ILE A 306 -0.10 -7.19 -0.71
N LEU A 307 0.38 -8.25 -0.05
CA LEU A 307 1.78 -8.39 0.35
C LEU A 307 2.67 -8.67 -0.86
N LYS A 308 2.24 -9.55 -1.77
CA LYS A 308 2.91 -9.78 -3.07
C LYS A 308 3.06 -8.48 -3.85
N TYR A 309 2.00 -7.67 -3.89
CA TYR A 309 2.01 -6.37 -4.55
C TYR A 309 2.98 -5.39 -3.87
N LEU A 310 2.92 -5.25 -2.55
CA LEU A 310 3.79 -4.33 -1.83
C LEU A 310 5.26 -4.74 -1.89
N SER A 311 5.58 -6.03 -1.76
CA SER A 311 6.94 -6.53 -1.96
C SER A 311 7.45 -6.23 -3.38
N PHE A 312 6.60 -6.41 -4.40
CA PHE A 312 6.94 -6.02 -5.77
C PHE A 312 7.19 -4.51 -5.88
N THR A 313 6.30 -3.67 -5.33
CA THR A 313 6.50 -2.20 -5.35
C THR A 313 7.76 -1.78 -4.60
N MET A 314 8.10 -2.45 -3.50
CA MET A 314 9.32 -2.18 -2.73
C MET A 314 10.57 -2.45 -3.56
N ILE A 315 10.64 -3.59 -4.24
CA ILE A 315 11.74 -3.90 -5.17
C ILE A 315 11.82 -2.86 -6.29
N MET A 316 10.68 -2.49 -6.88
CA MET A 316 10.61 -1.48 -7.93
C MET A 316 11.07 -0.10 -7.46
N VAL A 317 10.67 0.32 -6.26
CA VAL A 317 11.08 1.59 -5.65
C VAL A 317 12.57 1.58 -5.34
N SER A 318 13.12 0.48 -4.81
CA SER A 318 14.56 0.34 -4.60
C SER A 318 15.35 0.45 -5.91
N LEU A 319 14.91 -0.27 -6.96
CA LEU A 319 15.52 -0.17 -8.30
C LEU A 319 15.41 1.25 -8.89
N SER A 320 14.29 1.94 -8.64
CA SER A 320 14.09 3.33 -9.03
C SER A 320 15.10 4.24 -8.32
N VAL A 321 15.25 4.12 -7.00
CA VAL A 321 16.22 4.90 -6.21
C VAL A 321 17.63 4.67 -6.72
N THR A 322 18.07 3.42 -6.90
CA THR A 322 19.40 3.11 -7.44
C THR A 322 19.59 3.72 -8.84
N SER A 323 18.59 3.61 -9.71
CA SER A 323 18.65 4.18 -11.06
C SER A 323 18.75 5.70 -11.04
N THR A 324 18.01 6.40 -10.15
CA THR A 324 18.11 7.87 -10.02
C THR A 324 19.50 8.31 -9.55
N VAL A 325 20.14 7.57 -8.65
CA VAL A 325 21.52 7.84 -8.22
C VAL A 325 22.51 7.67 -9.39
N ILE A 326 22.31 6.64 -10.21
CA ILE A 326 23.12 6.42 -11.42
C ILE A 326 22.91 7.55 -12.44
N ILE A 327 21.67 7.97 -12.69
CA ILE A 327 21.36 9.09 -13.59
C ILE A 327 22.01 10.38 -13.07
N GLN A 328 21.95 10.63 -11.77
CA GLN A 328 22.59 11.79 -11.16
C GLN A 328 24.11 11.75 -11.36
N ASN A 329 24.73 10.57 -11.19
CA ASN A 329 26.16 10.38 -11.45
C ASN A 329 26.52 10.69 -12.92
N ILE A 330 25.68 10.27 -13.87
CA ILE A 330 25.85 10.55 -15.30
C ILE A 330 25.64 12.03 -15.61
N HIS A 331 24.65 12.68 -15.01
CA HIS A 331 24.28 14.07 -15.26
C HIS A 331 25.37 15.06 -14.81
N TYR A 332 26.03 14.79 -13.68
CA TYR A 332 27.09 15.64 -13.12
C TYR A 332 28.51 15.18 -13.54
N ARG A 333 28.62 14.30 -14.55
CA ARG A 333 29.92 13.82 -15.04
C ARG A 333 30.70 14.95 -15.73
N THR A 334 31.91 15.21 -15.24
CA THR A 334 32.76 16.32 -15.70
C THR A 334 33.43 16.05 -17.07
N TYR A 335 33.75 17.13 -17.79
CA TYR A 335 34.44 17.18 -19.09
C TYR A 335 35.65 16.24 -19.30
N TYR A 336 36.41 15.90 -18.25
CA TYR A 336 37.68 15.17 -18.40
C TYR A 336 37.54 13.72 -18.91
N GLN A 337 36.32 13.19 -18.98
CA GLN A 337 36.06 11.89 -19.58
C GLN A 337 35.28 12.07 -20.90
N PRO A 338 35.92 11.84 -22.07
CA PRO A 338 35.23 11.97 -23.35
C PRO A 338 34.09 10.95 -23.43
N MET A 339 32.93 11.38 -23.92
CA MET A 339 31.78 10.49 -24.08
C MET A 339 32.13 9.41 -25.12
N PRO A 340 32.02 8.11 -24.78
CA PRO A 340 32.22 7.05 -25.75
C PRO A 340 31.28 7.21 -26.94
N GLU A 341 31.81 7.07 -28.16
CA GLU A 341 31.05 7.21 -29.42
C GLU A 341 29.85 6.26 -29.49
N PHE A 342 29.93 5.11 -28.82
CA PHE A 342 28.82 4.17 -28.69
C PHE A 342 27.63 4.76 -27.90
N ILE A 343 27.89 5.47 -26.79
CA ILE A 343 26.85 6.12 -25.97
C ILE A 343 26.19 7.24 -26.77
N LYS A 344 26.99 8.02 -27.49
CA LYS A 344 26.51 9.09 -28.38
C LYS A 344 25.55 8.56 -29.44
N ARG A 345 25.93 7.50 -30.14
CA ARG A 345 25.12 6.91 -31.22
C ARG A 345 23.82 6.29 -30.70
N ILE A 346 23.85 5.65 -29.54
CA ILE A 346 22.66 5.03 -28.94
C ILE A 346 21.70 6.08 -28.37
N PHE A 347 22.18 6.94 -27.48
CA PHE A 347 21.31 7.84 -26.72
C PHE A 347 20.92 9.09 -27.51
N ILE A 348 21.84 9.66 -28.28
CA ILE A 348 21.58 10.92 -29.01
C ILE A 348 20.93 10.64 -30.37
N GLU A 349 21.49 9.73 -31.18
CA GLU A 349 21.02 9.54 -32.57
C GLU A 349 19.84 8.58 -32.69
N LYS A 350 19.87 7.44 -31.99
CA LYS A 350 18.78 6.45 -32.06
C LYS A 350 17.63 6.76 -31.10
N LEU A 351 17.92 6.88 -29.81
CA LEU A 351 16.90 7.01 -28.76
C LEU A 351 16.28 8.41 -28.68
N GLY A 352 17.08 9.46 -28.83
CA GLY A 352 16.58 10.85 -28.88
C GLY A 352 15.52 11.05 -29.99
N ASN A 353 15.73 10.46 -31.17
CA ASN A 353 14.77 10.49 -32.27
C ASN A 353 13.51 9.66 -31.99
N LYS A 354 13.63 8.50 -31.33
CA LYS A 354 12.50 7.63 -31.00
C LYS A 354 11.59 8.20 -29.91
N LEU A 355 12.16 8.95 -28.96
CA LEU A 355 11.43 9.59 -27.85
C LEU A 355 10.84 10.97 -28.21
N LEU A 356 10.96 11.41 -29.47
CA LEU A 356 10.48 12.72 -29.96
C LEU A 356 11.02 13.93 -29.17
N ILE A 357 12.09 13.74 -28.38
CA ILE A 357 12.80 14.81 -27.68
C ILE A 357 13.63 15.54 -28.74
N THR A 358 12.99 16.51 -29.38
CA THR A 358 13.57 17.18 -30.53
C THR A 358 14.69 18.12 -30.04
N ARG A 359 15.93 17.80 -30.42
CA ARG A 359 17.14 18.62 -30.22
C ARG A 359 16.93 20.10 -30.61
N LYS A 360 16.00 20.41 -31.52
CA LYS A 360 15.71 21.77 -32.02
C LYS A 360 15.17 22.74 -30.96
N ILE A 361 14.43 22.30 -29.94
CA ILE A 361 13.87 23.22 -28.92
C ILE A 361 14.92 23.58 -27.86
N GLN A 362 15.73 22.60 -27.43
CA GLN A 362 16.83 22.82 -26.49
C GLN A 362 18.08 23.41 -27.15
N ALA A 363 18.42 23.05 -28.39
CA ALA A 363 19.47 23.74 -29.13
C ALA A 363 19.10 25.21 -29.39
N ALA A 364 17.83 25.54 -29.64
CA ALA A 364 17.39 26.92 -29.78
C ALA A 364 17.49 27.71 -28.46
N ASN A 365 17.15 27.09 -27.31
CA ASN A 365 17.28 27.71 -26.00
C ASN A 365 18.74 27.81 -25.53
N TYR A 366 19.56 26.77 -25.77
CA TYR A 366 21.00 26.76 -25.54
C TYR A 366 21.72 27.75 -26.46
N HIS A 367 21.35 27.86 -27.73
CA HIS A 367 21.90 28.88 -28.63
C HIS A 367 21.49 30.30 -28.21
N ARG A 368 20.27 30.52 -27.68
CA ARG A 368 19.86 31.81 -27.13
C ARG A 368 20.64 32.18 -25.86
N SER A 369 20.79 31.25 -24.91
CA SER A 369 21.57 31.49 -23.68
C SER A 369 23.07 31.62 -23.98
N ALA A 370 23.62 30.78 -24.86
CA ALA A 370 25.01 30.87 -25.32
C ALA A 370 25.27 32.14 -26.15
N GLN A 371 24.30 32.67 -26.90
CA GLN A 371 24.40 33.98 -27.55
C GLN A 371 24.40 35.11 -26.51
N HIS A 372 23.54 35.05 -25.50
CA HIS A 372 23.49 36.05 -24.42
C HIS A 372 24.79 36.06 -23.59
N VAL A 373 25.33 34.87 -23.26
CA VAL A 373 26.60 34.71 -22.54
C VAL A 373 27.79 35.07 -23.43
N LYS A 374 27.79 34.71 -24.73
CA LYS A 374 28.78 35.23 -25.71
C LYS A 374 28.79 36.75 -25.74
N GLN A 375 27.63 37.38 -25.72
CA GLN A 375 27.51 38.83 -25.81
C GLN A 375 28.03 39.51 -24.54
N VAL A 376 27.71 38.98 -23.35
CA VAL A 376 28.17 39.51 -22.05
C VAL A 376 29.68 39.26 -21.82
N ASN A 377 30.19 38.05 -22.13
CA ASN A 377 31.60 37.71 -21.96
C ASN A 377 32.49 38.34 -23.04
N ALA A 378 32.00 38.51 -24.27
CA ALA A 378 32.71 39.28 -25.29
C ALA A 378 32.73 40.77 -24.93
N LEU A 379 31.65 41.34 -24.37
CA LEU A 379 31.64 42.72 -23.88
C LEU A 379 32.61 42.92 -22.70
N SER A 380 32.66 41.99 -21.74
CA SER A 380 33.60 42.09 -20.62
C SER A 380 35.05 41.90 -21.05
N ALA A 381 35.33 40.91 -21.92
CA ALA A 381 36.65 40.69 -22.50
C ALA A 381 37.09 41.86 -23.40
N MET A 382 36.18 42.45 -24.17
CA MET A 382 36.44 43.66 -24.96
C MET A 382 36.72 44.87 -24.08
N ASN A 383 35.98 45.07 -22.98
CA ASN A 383 36.24 46.15 -22.03
C ASN A 383 37.60 46.00 -21.33
N ILE A 384 38.00 44.77 -21.01
CA ILE A 384 39.33 44.47 -20.45
C ILE A 384 40.42 44.72 -21.49
N LEU A 385 40.21 44.28 -22.74
CA LEU A 385 41.11 44.55 -23.86
C LEU A 385 41.25 46.05 -24.11
N GLU A 386 40.16 46.80 -24.09
CA GLU A 386 40.13 48.24 -24.32
C GLU A 386 40.92 48.99 -23.25
N LYS A 387 40.75 48.62 -21.97
CA LYS A 387 41.55 49.16 -20.86
C LYS A 387 43.04 48.83 -21.00
N HIS A 388 43.38 47.60 -21.41
CA HIS A 388 44.77 47.21 -21.64
C HIS A 388 45.39 47.90 -22.86
N PHE A 389 44.63 48.08 -23.93
CA PHE A 389 45.05 48.81 -25.12
C PHE A 389 45.21 50.30 -24.83
N GLN A 390 44.31 50.92 -24.07
CA GLN A 390 44.43 52.31 -23.63
C GLN A 390 45.65 52.51 -22.73
N LYS A 391 45.89 51.61 -21.78
CA LYS A 391 47.06 51.67 -20.90
C LYS A 391 48.37 51.51 -21.68
N THR A 392 48.42 50.57 -22.62
CA THR A 392 49.62 50.39 -23.47
C THR A 392 49.83 51.55 -24.44
N LEU A 393 48.76 52.15 -24.99
CA LEU A 393 48.82 53.39 -25.77
C LEU A 393 49.33 54.58 -24.94
N PHE A 394 48.86 54.70 -23.69
CA PHE A 394 49.31 55.75 -22.77
C PHE A 394 50.78 55.58 -22.39
N ASP A 395 51.23 54.36 -22.10
CA ASP A 395 52.63 54.05 -21.81
C ASP A 395 53.54 54.31 -23.03
N LEU A 396 53.03 54.07 -24.24
CA LEU A 396 53.67 54.41 -25.52
C LEU A 396 53.77 55.93 -25.71
N GLU A 397 52.69 56.68 -25.46
CA GLU A 397 52.70 58.14 -25.53
C GLU A 397 53.69 58.74 -24.52
N MET A 398 53.67 58.29 -23.27
CA MET A 398 54.63 58.71 -22.23
C MET A 398 56.09 58.38 -22.61
N ALA A 399 56.35 57.23 -23.23
CA ALA A 399 57.67 56.85 -23.74
C ALA A 399 58.12 57.72 -24.94
N THR A 400 57.18 58.22 -25.75
CA THR A 400 57.49 59.19 -26.82
C THR A 400 57.70 60.61 -26.29
N PHE A 401 56.97 61.03 -25.24
CA PHE A 401 57.11 62.34 -24.61
C PHE A 401 58.46 62.50 -23.89
N THR A 402 59.01 61.44 -23.30
CA THR A 402 60.35 61.46 -22.67
C THR A 402 61.50 61.63 -23.66
N LYS A 403 61.29 61.37 -24.96
CA LYS A 403 62.29 61.62 -26.01
C LYS A 403 62.33 63.08 -26.52
N THR A 404 61.40 63.95 -26.11
CA THR A 404 61.36 65.36 -26.57
C THR A 404 61.20 66.39 -25.43
N LYS A 405 62.31 66.79 -24.76
CA LYS A 405 62.75 68.19 -24.43
C LYS A 405 63.59 68.33 -23.13
N LYS A 406 64.58 69.24 -23.17
CA LYS A 406 65.42 69.81 -22.08
C LYS A 406 64.69 70.95 -21.28
N PRO A 407 65.18 71.38 -20.09
CA PRO A 407 64.36 71.85 -18.94
C PRO A 407 64.25 73.39 -18.75
N LYS A 408 63.26 73.86 -17.95
CA LYS A 408 63.17 75.17 -17.23
C LYS A 408 62.26 75.06 -15.97
N PRO A 409 62.38 75.96 -14.96
CA PRO A 409 62.37 75.64 -13.51
C PRO A 409 60.97 75.74 -12.82
N PRO A 410 60.86 75.43 -11.50
CA PRO A 410 59.66 74.80 -10.93
C PRO A 410 58.54 75.78 -10.58
N ARG A 411 57.30 75.30 -10.64
CA ARG A 411 56.13 75.92 -10.00
C ARG A 411 55.45 74.92 -9.08
N THR A 412 54.87 75.48 -8.03
CA THR A 412 54.58 74.94 -6.70
C THR A 412 53.49 73.85 -6.67
N VAL A 413 53.53 73.02 -5.63
CA VAL A 413 52.89 71.70 -5.42
C VAL A 413 51.34 71.66 -5.41
N ASN A 414 50.60 72.75 -5.63
CA ASN A 414 49.13 72.77 -5.46
C ASN A 414 48.27 72.88 -6.74
N GLN A 415 48.79 72.56 -7.93
CA GLN A 415 47.99 72.55 -9.18
C GLN A 415 47.84 71.18 -9.86
N ILE A 416 48.22 70.10 -9.17
CA ILE A 416 48.20 68.72 -9.69
C ILE A 416 46.79 68.09 -9.73
N PHE A 417 45.72 68.78 -9.28
CA PHE A 417 44.42 68.10 -9.08
C PHE A 417 43.20 68.70 -9.79
N MET A 418 43.31 69.69 -10.68
CA MET A 418 42.09 70.36 -11.17
C MET A 418 41.97 70.73 -12.64
N GLU A 419 42.73 70.11 -13.56
CA GLU A 419 42.46 70.25 -14.99
C GLU A 419 42.67 68.94 -15.74
N LEU A 420 41.59 68.14 -15.79
CA LEU A 420 41.34 67.16 -16.85
C LEU A 420 40.50 67.85 -17.94
N PRO A 421 41.06 68.20 -19.11
CA PRO A 421 40.26 68.48 -20.29
C PRO A 421 40.21 67.22 -21.16
N MET A 422 39.02 66.65 -21.25
CA MET A 422 38.69 65.64 -22.25
C MET A 422 38.88 66.21 -23.66
N MET A 423 39.62 65.45 -24.47
CA MET A 423 39.66 65.49 -25.94
C MET A 423 39.95 66.84 -26.63
N ALA A 424 41.22 67.04 -27.04
CA ALA A 424 41.51 67.72 -28.31
C ALA A 424 42.91 67.39 -28.86
N ARG A 425 42.93 66.54 -29.91
CA ARG A 425 43.75 66.65 -31.13
C ARG A 425 45.27 66.91 -30.98
N SER A 426 46.06 65.84 -30.86
CA SER A 426 47.51 65.88 -31.15
C SER A 426 47.83 65.58 -32.62
N LYS A 427 48.87 66.24 -33.13
CA LYS A 427 49.36 66.18 -34.52
C LYS A 427 49.91 64.79 -34.85
N SER A 428 49.68 64.38 -36.09
CA SER A 428 49.90 63.05 -36.64
C SER A 428 51.37 62.58 -36.61
N VAL A 429 51.61 61.43 -35.97
CA VAL A 429 52.62 60.46 -36.44
C VAL A 429 51.89 59.50 -37.39
N LYS A 430 52.29 59.46 -38.67
CA LYS A 430 51.75 58.53 -39.67
C LYS A 430 52.24 57.11 -39.36
N ILE A 431 51.60 56.44 -38.39
CA ILE A 431 51.63 54.98 -38.33
C ILE A 431 50.74 54.48 -39.48
N ARG A 432 51.27 53.60 -40.35
CA ARG A 432 50.53 53.03 -41.49
C ARG A 432 49.19 52.45 -41.00
N LYS A 433 48.09 53.17 -41.28
CA LYS A 433 46.70 52.74 -40.97
C LYS A 433 46.37 51.35 -41.50
N ALA A 434 47.10 50.87 -42.51
CA ALA A 434 46.98 49.52 -43.05
C ALA A 434 47.27 48.44 -42.00
N SER A 435 48.29 48.61 -41.13
CA SER A 435 48.72 47.59 -40.17
C SER A 435 47.72 47.38 -39.03
N VAL A 436 47.14 48.47 -38.49
CA VAL A 436 46.13 48.41 -37.43
C VAL A 436 44.79 47.91 -37.96
N LYS A 437 44.42 48.28 -39.21
CA LYS A 437 43.22 47.75 -39.86
C LYS A 437 43.38 46.27 -40.22
N LEU A 438 44.59 45.83 -40.58
CA LEU A 438 44.93 44.42 -40.81
C LEU A 438 44.85 43.61 -39.51
N VAL A 439 45.41 44.10 -38.40
CA VAL A 439 45.31 43.45 -37.08
C VAL A 439 43.85 43.43 -36.60
N LYS A 440 43.11 44.53 -36.70
CA LYS A 440 41.67 44.57 -36.38
C LYS A 440 40.85 43.61 -37.25
N ASN A 441 41.16 43.50 -38.54
CA ASN A 441 40.49 42.57 -39.45
C ASN A 441 40.96 41.12 -39.27
N ARG A 442 42.18 40.88 -38.76
CA ARG A 442 42.71 39.56 -38.44
C ARG A 442 42.16 39.04 -37.12
N VAL A 443 42.08 39.91 -36.11
CA VAL A 443 41.38 39.67 -34.83
C VAL A 443 39.88 39.45 -35.07
N ARG A 444 39.24 40.26 -35.93
CA ARG A 444 37.83 40.05 -36.32
C ARG A 444 37.63 38.73 -37.08
N ARG A 445 38.56 38.32 -37.94
CA ARG A 445 38.52 37.02 -38.63
C ARG A 445 38.73 35.82 -37.71
N LEU A 446 39.66 35.92 -36.75
CA LEU A 446 39.90 34.91 -35.72
C LEU A 446 38.71 34.75 -34.77
N LEU A 447 37.94 35.83 -34.56
CA LEU A 447 36.69 35.79 -33.79
C LEU A 447 35.46 35.36 -34.62
N SER A 448 35.55 35.34 -35.96
CA SER A 448 34.42 35.06 -36.85
C SER A 448 34.48 33.70 -37.57
N SER A 449 35.62 33.00 -37.57
CA SER A 449 35.66 31.64 -38.13
C SER A 449 35.07 30.66 -37.11
N ASP A 450 33.82 30.24 -37.36
CA ASP A 450 33.47 28.84 -37.12
C ASP A 450 34.55 28.00 -37.83
N MET A 451 35.28 27.22 -37.05
CA MET A 451 36.26 26.27 -37.57
C MET A 451 35.63 24.89 -37.43
N THR A 452 35.06 24.40 -38.53
CA THR A 452 35.07 22.96 -38.82
C THR A 452 36.50 22.48 -38.78
N ASP A 453 36.68 21.29 -38.20
CA ASP A 453 37.92 20.51 -38.18
C ASP A 453 38.64 20.62 -39.53
N ASP A 454 39.80 21.29 -39.53
CA ASP A 454 40.94 21.10 -40.42
C ASP A 454 41.91 22.27 -40.22
N ALA A 455 42.67 22.19 -39.13
CA ALA A 455 43.90 22.94 -39.00
C ALA A 455 44.92 22.01 -38.34
N GLN A 456 45.68 21.31 -39.20
CA GLN A 456 46.98 20.75 -38.85
C GLN A 456 47.73 21.73 -37.93
N GLU A 457 48.38 21.16 -36.92
CA GLU A 457 49.39 21.81 -36.09
C GLU A 457 50.36 22.60 -36.97
N ALA A 458 50.07 23.87 -37.20
CA ALA A 458 51.04 24.82 -37.71
C ALA A 458 51.86 25.27 -36.51
N GLU A 459 52.80 24.41 -36.12
CA GLU A 459 53.94 24.76 -35.27
C GLU A 459 54.60 26.01 -35.88
N CYS A 460 54.36 27.17 -35.27
CA CYS A 460 55.01 28.39 -35.71
C CYS A 460 56.48 28.30 -35.30
N LYS A 461 57.34 27.84 -36.23
CA LYS A 461 58.79 27.88 -36.06
C LYS A 461 59.22 29.29 -35.64
N PRO A 462 60.13 29.43 -34.65
CA PRO A 462 60.59 30.73 -34.22
C PRO A 462 61.50 31.31 -35.30
N GLU A 463 60.98 32.24 -36.09
CA GLU A 463 61.82 33.08 -36.96
C GLU A 463 62.61 34.05 -36.05
N LYS A 464 63.90 33.78 -35.90
CA LYS A 464 64.86 34.63 -35.19
C LYS A 464 65.07 35.91 -35.99
N VAL A 465 64.34 36.96 -35.63
CA VAL A 465 64.73 38.34 -35.95
C VAL A 465 64.90 39.05 -34.61
N GLU A 466 66.15 39.29 -34.23
CA GLU A 466 66.50 40.26 -33.18
C GLU A 466 66.10 41.63 -33.69
N ASP A 467 65.07 42.23 -33.07
CA ASP A 467 64.58 43.54 -33.43
C ASP A 467 64.56 44.41 -32.17
N SER A 468 65.27 45.52 -32.23
CA SER A 468 65.67 46.40 -31.12
C SER A 468 64.62 47.45 -30.76
N ASP A 469 63.32 47.12 -30.92
CA ASP A 469 62.21 48.04 -30.68
C ASP A 469 61.31 47.58 -29.49
N PRO A 470 61.38 48.24 -28.32
CA PRO A 470 60.63 47.86 -27.11
C PRO A 470 59.11 47.92 -27.29
N ASP A 471 58.63 48.64 -28.30
CA ASP A 471 57.20 48.81 -28.58
C ASP A 471 56.61 47.61 -29.34
N ARG A 472 57.43 46.89 -30.14
CA ARG A 472 57.03 45.69 -30.87
C ARG A 472 56.88 44.47 -29.95
N GLU A 473 57.68 44.39 -28.89
CA GLU A 473 57.58 43.34 -27.87
C GLU A 473 56.31 43.49 -27.02
N LYS A 474 55.93 44.73 -26.66
CA LYS A 474 54.65 45.01 -25.98
C LYS A 474 53.45 44.58 -26.81
N LEU A 475 53.50 44.78 -28.13
CA LEU A 475 52.45 44.36 -29.06
C LEU A 475 52.33 42.83 -29.16
N ARG A 476 53.45 42.11 -29.23
CA ARG A 476 53.49 40.63 -29.18
C ARG A 476 52.97 40.08 -27.86
N LYS A 477 53.20 40.76 -26.74
CA LYS A 477 52.64 40.39 -25.42
C LYS A 477 51.12 40.56 -25.40
N ALA A 478 50.60 41.64 -25.99
CA ALA A 478 49.16 41.85 -26.15
C ALA A 478 48.52 40.77 -27.05
N GLU A 479 49.14 40.44 -28.19
CA GLU A 479 48.67 39.37 -29.08
C GLU A 479 48.62 38.00 -28.39
N ARG A 480 49.68 37.64 -27.63
CA ARG A 480 49.70 36.42 -26.81
C ARG A 480 48.59 36.39 -25.76
N ASN A 481 48.33 37.51 -25.08
CA ASN A 481 47.25 37.61 -24.09
C ASN A 481 45.87 37.46 -24.74
N VAL A 482 45.66 38.06 -25.91
CA VAL A 482 44.40 37.91 -26.66
C VAL A 482 44.21 36.47 -27.14
N HIS A 483 45.27 35.85 -27.66
CA HIS A 483 45.24 34.44 -28.06
C HIS A 483 44.97 33.52 -26.88
N PHE A 484 45.55 33.80 -25.71
CA PHE A 484 45.28 33.06 -24.47
C PHE A 484 43.83 33.22 -24.02
N ILE A 485 43.28 34.43 -24.04
CA ILE A 485 41.86 34.67 -23.69
C ILE A 485 40.93 33.95 -24.68
N ALA A 486 41.21 34.03 -25.98
CA ALA A 486 40.44 33.33 -27.01
C ALA A 486 40.51 31.81 -26.83
N LYS A 487 41.71 31.27 -26.51
CA LYS A 487 41.89 29.84 -26.21
C LYS A 487 41.13 29.42 -24.95
N THR A 488 41.21 30.19 -23.87
CA THR A 488 40.48 29.90 -22.62
C THR A 488 38.96 29.95 -22.81
N LEU A 489 38.45 30.91 -23.59
CA LEU A 489 37.02 31.01 -23.91
C LEU A 489 36.54 29.85 -24.80
N THR A 490 37.36 29.41 -25.76
CA THR A 490 37.03 28.28 -26.63
C THR A 490 37.10 26.94 -25.87
N ASP A 491 38.10 26.75 -25.01
CA ASP A 491 38.19 25.59 -24.13
C ASP A 491 37.05 25.56 -23.10
N ALA A 492 36.65 26.72 -22.55
CA ALA A 492 35.48 26.82 -21.67
C ALA A 492 34.18 26.44 -22.41
N ARG A 493 34.02 26.89 -23.66
CA ARG A 493 32.85 26.54 -24.48
C ARG A 493 32.80 25.04 -24.81
N LYS A 494 33.93 24.42 -25.13
CA LYS A 494 34.00 22.96 -25.36
C LYS A 494 33.61 22.16 -24.11
N ARG A 495 33.93 22.68 -22.91
CA ARG A 495 33.50 22.10 -21.63
C ARG A 495 31.99 22.18 -21.45
N GLU A 496 31.40 23.35 -21.66
CA GLU A 496 29.95 23.55 -21.58
C GLU A 496 29.17 22.70 -22.58
N GLU A 497 29.68 22.53 -23.81
CA GLU A 497 29.04 21.69 -24.84
C GLU A 497 29.08 20.20 -24.46
N ALA A 498 30.18 19.70 -23.91
CA ALA A 498 30.29 18.32 -23.46
C ALA A 498 29.47 18.03 -22.19
N GLU A 499 29.39 18.98 -21.26
CA GLU A 499 28.53 18.87 -20.09
C GLU A 499 27.05 18.83 -20.52
N ALA A 500 26.64 19.65 -21.48
CA ALA A 500 25.29 19.64 -22.04
C ALA A 500 24.96 18.29 -22.71
N ASP A 501 25.92 17.66 -23.40
CA ASP A 501 25.73 16.33 -23.99
C ASP A 501 25.48 15.26 -22.90
N TRP A 502 26.23 15.27 -21.79
CA TRP A 502 25.98 14.35 -20.66
C TRP A 502 24.65 14.60 -19.95
N GLN A 503 24.25 15.86 -19.78
CA GLN A 503 22.94 16.23 -19.25
C GLN A 503 21.81 15.72 -20.15
N PHE A 504 21.98 15.83 -21.47
CA PHE A 504 21.03 15.30 -22.44
C PHE A 504 20.90 13.78 -22.35
N VAL A 505 22.03 13.06 -22.25
CA VAL A 505 22.02 11.60 -22.03
C VAL A 505 21.27 11.24 -20.74
N GLY A 506 21.52 11.95 -19.65
CA GLY A 506 20.81 11.78 -18.38
C GLY A 506 19.29 11.96 -18.53
N MET A 507 18.85 13.02 -19.22
CA MET A 507 17.42 13.27 -19.49
C MET A 507 16.79 12.16 -20.34
N VAL A 508 17.49 11.67 -21.36
CA VAL A 508 16.99 10.58 -22.21
C VAL A 508 16.83 9.29 -21.41
N ILE A 509 17.81 8.93 -20.58
CA ILE A 509 17.73 7.77 -19.68
C ILE A 509 16.54 7.91 -18.73
N ASP A 510 16.35 9.08 -18.13
CA ASP A 510 15.25 9.36 -17.20
C ASP A 510 13.88 9.15 -17.85
N ARG A 511 13.70 9.54 -19.11
CA ARG A 511 12.45 9.34 -19.87
C ARG A 511 12.21 7.88 -20.28
N ILE A 512 13.27 7.14 -20.61
CA ILE A 512 13.17 5.69 -20.87
C ILE A 512 12.71 4.98 -19.60
N LEU A 513 13.34 5.31 -18.47
CA LEU A 513 13.00 4.74 -17.18
C LEU A 513 11.56 5.12 -16.78
N LEU A 514 11.14 6.37 -16.99
CA LEU A 514 9.75 6.79 -16.78
C LEU A 514 8.76 5.89 -17.53
N ILE A 515 9.02 5.60 -18.82
CA ILE A 515 8.15 4.72 -19.62
C ILE A 515 8.19 3.27 -19.12
N PHE A 516 9.37 2.77 -18.77
CA PHE A 516 9.52 1.42 -18.23
C PHE A 516 8.77 1.25 -16.89
N PHE A 517 8.99 2.17 -15.94
CA PHE A 517 8.34 2.17 -14.64
C PHE A 517 6.83 2.42 -14.77
N SER A 518 6.37 3.29 -15.69
CA SER A 518 4.94 3.54 -15.89
C SER A 518 4.21 2.33 -16.46
N ILE A 519 4.77 1.65 -17.47
CA ILE A 519 4.20 0.40 -17.98
C ILE A 519 4.17 -0.66 -16.88
N THR A 520 5.27 -0.80 -16.13
CA THR A 520 5.36 -1.82 -15.09
C THR A 520 4.35 -1.59 -13.96
N ILE A 521 4.16 -0.33 -13.52
CA ILE A 521 3.17 0.04 -12.49
C ILE A 521 1.74 -0.09 -13.02
N ALA A 522 1.48 0.29 -14.27
CA ALA A 522 0.16 0.11 -14.88
C ALA A 522 -0.21 -1.38 -14.97
N VAL A 523 0.72 -2.23 -15.44
CA VAL A 523 0.52 -3.67 -15.52
C VAL A 523 0.33 -4.29 -14.14
N SER A 524 1.14 -3.91 -13.14
CA SER A 524 0.98 -4.45 -11.79
C SER A 524 -0.34 -4.03 -11.14
N THR A 525 -0.80 -2.80 -11.35
CA THR A 525 -2.08 -2.31 -10.83
C THR A 525 -3.27 -3.02 -11.49
N VAL A 526 -3.19 -3.26 -12.81
CA VAL A 526 -4.23 -4.00 -13.54
C VAL A 526 -4.26 -5.47 -13.12
N LEU A 527 -3.10 -6.11 -12.98
CA LEU A 527 -3.00 -7.49 -12.48
C LEU A 527 -3.60 -7.60 -11.07
N LEU A 528 -3.33 -6.62 -10.19
CA LEU A 528 -3.91 -6.59 -8.85
C LEU A 528 -5.45 -6.54 -8.87
N ALA A 529 -6.01 -5.69 -9.74
CA ALA A 529 -7.47 -5.53 -9.86
C ALA A 529 -8.17 -6.78 -10.43
N ILE A 530 -7.51 -7.50 -11.34
CA ILE A 530 -8.08 -8.70 -11.99
C ILE A 530 -7.88 -9.95 -11.13
N ALA A 531 -6.80 -10.02 -10.36
CA ALA A 531 -6.40 -11.24 -9.66
C ALA A 531 -7.42 -11.70 -8.62
N SER A 532 -8.09 -10.79 -7.90
CA SER A 532 -9.01 -11.16 -6.83
C SER A 532 -10.40 -11.60 -7.36
N PRO A 533 -10.81 -12.86 -7.18
CA PRO A 533 -12.10 -13.35 -7.68
C PRO A 533 -13.30 -12.73 -6.95
N SER A 534 -13.19 -12.43 -5.66
CA SER A 534 -14.29 -11.85 -4.87
C SER A 534 -14.61 -10.38 -5.20
N MET A 535 -13.74 -9.69 -5.93
CA MET A 535 -14.06 -8.35 -6.48
C MET A 535 -15.24 -8.42 -7.46
N PHE A 536 -15.39 -9.55 -8.16
CA PHE A 536 -16.44 -9.82 -9.15
C PHE A 536 -17.56 -10.74 -8.62
N ASP A 537 -17.52 -11.07 -7.33
CA ASP A 537 -18.54 -11.91 -6.69
C ASP A 537 -19.72 -11.06 -6.22
N ASP A 538 -20.77 -10.99 -7.03
CA ASP A 538 -22.01 -10.24 -6.76
C ASP A 538 -23.08 -11.06 -6.03
N ARG A 539 -22.73 -12.21 -5.42
CA ARG A 539 -23.69 -12.97 -4.61
C ARG A 539 -24.25 -12.10 -3.48
N LYS A 540 -25.57 -12.11 -3.32
CA LYS A 540 -26.27 -11.37 -2.26
C LYS A 540 -26.11 -12.10 -0.91
N PRO A 541 -25.82 -11.38 0.18
CA PRO A 541 -25.77 -11.97 1.52
C PRO A 541 -27.16 -12.41 2.01
N LEU A 542 -27.19 -13.45 2.84
CA LEU A 542 -28.43 -14.02 3.39
C LEU A 542 -29.17 -13.07 4.34
N GLY A 543 -28.46 -12.23 5.09
CA GLY A 543 -29.06 -11.26 6.01
C GLY A 543 -30.03 -10.28 5.33
N VAL A 544 -29.76 -9.92 4.06
CA VAL A 544 -30.58 -8.97 3.30
C VAL A 544 -31.89 -9.59 2.83
N GLN A 545 -31.97 -10.92 2.65
CA GLN A 545 -33.17 -11.57 2.10
C GLN A 545 -34.30 -11.69 3.13
N ASN A 546 -33.98 -11.89 4.42
CA ASN A 546 -34.99 -12.04 5.48
C ASN A 546 -35.72 -10.74 5.81
N ASN A 547 -35.09 -9.58 5.61
CA ASN A 547 -35.72 -8.27 5.85
C ASN A 547 -36.80 -7.90 4.81
N TYR A 548 -36.90 -8.63 3.69
CA TYR A 548 -37.95 -8.42 2.67
C TYR A 548 -39.16 -9.35 2.82
N PHE A 549 -39.12 -10.34 3.73
CA PHE A 549 -40.33 -11.06 4.11
C PHE A 549 -41.07 -10.26 5.18
N GLU A 550 -41.84 -9.26 4.73
CA GLU A 550 -42.91 -8.69 5.53
C GLU A 550 -43.82 -9.82 6.05
N PRO A 551 -44.29 -9.75 7.31
CA PRO A 551 -45.34 -10.64 7.76
C PRO A 551 -46.60 -10.31 6.96
N ALA A 552 -47.06 -11.27 6.14
CA ALA A 552 -48.42 -11.24 5.63
C ALA A 552 -49.37 -11.29 6.85
N PHE A 553 -49.90 -10.12 7.20
CA PHE A 553 -50.94 -9.95 8.22
C PHE A 553 -52.24 -10.66 7.85
#